data_AF-X1NSH6-F1
#
_entry.id   AF-X1NSH6-F1
#
_cell.length_a   1.000
_cell.length_b   1.000
_cell.length_c   1.000
_cell.angle_alpha   90.00
_cell.angle_beta   90.00
_cell.angle_gamma   90.00
#
_symmetry.space_group_name_H-M   'P 1'
#
loop_
_entity.id
_entity.type
_entity.pdbx_description
1 polymer ?
#
loop_
_entity_poly.entity_id
_entity_poly.type
_entity_poly.pdbx_seq_one_letter_code
_entity_poly.pdbx_strand_id
1 'polypeptide(L)' 'MAESLSPIRTIEELVNSVDYKTSCICFFGGDPSVQIEFALAAAKKAIENKKNKFLRICWETNGTMSRKYLKEAV' A
#
# COMPACT_ATOMS: atom_id res chain seq x y z
N MET A 1 -22.82 -11.53 -4.42
CA MET A 1 -22.08 -10.27 -4.68
C MET A 1 -20.92 -10.23 -3.70
N ALA A 2 -20.12 -9.17 -3.57
CA ALA A 2 -18.97 -9.12 -2.64
C ALA A 2 -19.40 -9.09 -1.14
N GLU A 3 -20.40 -9.91 -0.78
CA GLU A 3 -21.12 -9.96 0.49
C GLU A 3 -20.32 -10.59 1.63
N SER A 4 -19.09 -11.03 1.38
CA SER A 4 -18.22 -11.61 2.39
C SER A 4 -16.94 -10.80 2.63
N LEU A 5 -16.90 -9.50 2.26
CA LEU A 5 -15.71 -8.66 2.39
C LEU A 5 -15.37 -8.37 3.86
N SER A 6 -14.83 -9.38 4.53
CA SER A 6 -13.87 -9.20 5.58
C SER A 6 -12.52 -9.80 5.16
N PRO A 7 -11.42 -9.06 5.39
CA PRO A 7 -11.40 -7.80 6.16
C PRO A 7 -11.21 -6.55 5.29
N ILE A 8 -12.16 -5.60 5.37
CA ILE A 8 -11.83 -4.18 5.21
C ILE A 8 -10.82 -3.84 6.31
N ARG A 9 -9.69 -3.24 5.94
CA ARG A 9 -8.62 -2.88 6.87
C ARG A 9 -8.41 -1.38 6.92
N THR A 10 -8.04 -0.87 8.09
CA THR A 10 -7.59 0.51 8.22
C THR A 10 -6.11 0.63 7.83
N ILE A 11 -5.67 1.87 7.62
CA ILE A 11 -4.26 2.17 7.38
C ILE A 11 -3.42 1.75 8.59
N GLU A 12 -3.92 1.99 9.80
CA GLU A 12 -3.24 1.65 11.05
C GLU A 12 -3.02 0.14 11.19
N GLU A 13 -4.02 -0.67 10.84
CA GLU A 13 -3.88 -2.13 10.88
C GLU A 13 -2.77 -2.61 9.93
N LEU A 14 -2.69 -2.07 8.72
CA LEU A 14 -1.63 -2.40 7.77
C LEU A 14 -0.27 -1.97 8.31
N VAL A 15 -0.14 -0.72 8.75
CA VAL A 15 1.13 -0.18 9.25
C VAL A 15 1.61 -0.93 10.50
N ASN A 16 0.71 -1.31 11.41
CA ASN A 16 1.05 -2.07 12.62
C ASN A 16 1.44 -3.52 12.34
N SER A 17 1.11 -4.06 11.15
CA SER A 17 1.57 -5.39 10.72
C SER A 17 3.00 -5.41 10.18
N VAL A 18 3.58 -4.23 9.91
CA VAL A 18 4.95 -4.07 9.41
C VAL A 18 5.92 -4.16 10.60
N ASP A 19 6.82 -5.14 10.56
CA ASP A 19 7.76 -5.39 11.64
C ASP A 19 9.22 -5.32 11.19
N TYR A 20 10.12 -5.73 12.07
CA TYR A 20 11.55 -5.68 11.86
C TYR A 20 12.07 -6.63 10.76
N LYS A 21 11.27 -7.61 10.35
CA LYS A 21 11.55 -8.57 9.27
C LYS A 21 10.98 -8.10 7.93
N THR A 22 10.02 -7.19 7.94
CA THR A 22 9.42 -6.64 6.71
C THR A 22 10.43 -5.75 5.97
N SER A 23 10.82 -6.17 4.77
CA SER A 23 11.75 -5.43 3.91
C SER A 23 11.06 -4.68 2.76
N CYS A 24 9.82 -5.04 2.46
CA CYS A 24 9.02 -4.44 1.39
C CYS A 24 7.52 -4.57 1.66
N ILE A 25 6.76 -3.64 1.10
CA ILE A 25 5.30 -3.72 0.93
C ILE A 25 5.03 -3.73 -0.58
N CYS A 26 4.28 -4.72 -1.06
CA CYS A 26 3.86 -4.79 -2.45
C CYS A 26 2.34 -4.65 -2.52
N PHE A 27 1.85 -3.63 -3.21
CA PHE A 27 0.42 -3.48 -3.52
C PHE A 27 0.11 -4.18 -4.85
N PHE A 28 -0.67 -5.25 -4.79
CA PHE A 28 -1.03 -6.12 -5.92
C PHE A 28 -2.43 -6.75 -5.70
N GLY A 29 -2.93 -7.54 -6.65
CA GLY A 29 -4.16 -8.31 -6.54
C GLY A 29 -5.08 -8.07 -7.72
N GLY A 30 -6.22 -7.42 -7.49
CA GLY A 30 -6.86 -6.66 -8.58
C GLY A 30 -5.94 -5.52 -9.05
N ASP A 31 -6.51 -4.40 -9.46
CA ASP A 31 -5.69 -3.21 -9.69
C ASP A 31 -5.67 -2.32 -8.42
N PRO A 32 -4.51 -2.03 -7.80
CA PRO A 32 -4.44 -1.22 -6.59
C PRO A 32 -4.81 0.24 -6.84
N SER A 33 -4.87 0.70 -8.10
CA SER A 33 -5.26 2.07 -8.43
C SER A 33 -6.71 2.39 -8.06
N VAL A 34 -7.57 1.37 -7.91
CA VAL A 34 -8.97 1.55 -7.47
C VAL A 34 -9.09 2.00 -6.01
N GLN A 35 -8.03 1.84 -5.21
CA GLN A 35 -7.92 2.31 -3.83
C GLN A 35 -6.59 3.04 -3.59
N ILE A 36 -6.13 3.81 -4.58
CA ILE A 36 -4.78 4.37 -4.58
C ILE A 36 -4.53 5.34 -3.43
N GLU A 37 -5.54 6.11 -3.02
CA GLU A 37 -5.43 7.03 -1.90
C GLU A 37 -5.14 6.29 -0.58
N PHE A 38 -5.83 5.18 -0.35
CA PHE A 38 -5.57 4.31 0.80
C PHE A 38 -4.16 3.74 0.74
N ALA A 39 -3.78 3.17 -0.40
CA ALA A 39 -2.50 2.49 -0.55
C ALA A 39 -1.31 3.46 -0.43
N LEU A 40 -1.41 4.67 -1.02
CA LEU A 40 -0.42 5.73 -0.88
C LEU A 40 -0.30 6.22 0.57
N ALA A 41 -1.42 6.44 1.26
CA ALA A 41 -1.41 6.85 2.66
C ALA A 41 -0.78 5.78 3.56
N ALA A 42 -1.09 4.51 3.32
CA ALA A 42 -0.47 3.39 4.03
C ALA A 42 1.04 3.27 3.74
N ALA A 43 1.45 3.42 2.49
CA ALA A 43 2.86 3.41 2.10
C ALA A 43 3.65 4.53 2.80
N LYS A 44 3.13 5.76 2.79
CA LYS A 44 3.74 6.92 3.45
C LYS A 44 3.89 6.67 4.95
N LYS A 45 2.81 6.28 5.62
CA LYS A 45 2.82 6.05 7.07
C LYS A 45 3.73 4.88 7.47
N ALA A 46 3.78 3.81 6.67
CA ALA A 46 4.72 2.72 6.88
C ALA A 46 6.18 3.16 6.72
N ILE A 47 6.45 4.05 5.75
CA ILE A 47 7.78 4.65 5.57
C ILE A 47 8.15 5.55 6.75
N GLU A 48 7.24 6.39 7.23
CA GLU A 48 7.47 7.28 8.38
C GLU A 48 7.76 6.49 9.66
N ASN A 49 7.07 5.36 9.84
CA ASN A 49 7.24 4.50 11.02
C ASN A 49 8.50 3.61 10.97
N LYS A 50 9.23 3.55 9.85
CA LYS A 50 10.43 2.70 9.74
C LYS A 50 11.57 3.31 10.57
N LYS A 51 11.93 2.67 11.68
CA LYS A 51 13.04 3.10 12.56
C LYS A 51 14.42 2.88 11.92
N ASN A 52 14.79 3.73 10.95
CA ASN A 52 16.07 3.70 10.22
C ASN A 52 16.33 2.41 9.42
N LYS A 53 15.26 1.75 8.96
CA LYS A 53 15.35 0.55 8.10
C LYS A 53 14.97 0.88 6.67
N PHE A 54 15.54 0.15 5.71
CA PHE A 54 15.09 0.21 4.33
C PHE A 54 13.76 -0.53 4.22
N LEU A 55 12.69 0.20 3.92
CA LEU A 55 11.39 -0.33 3.53
C LEU A 55 11.13 0.10 2.09
N ARG A 56 10.99 -0.88 1.18
CA ARG A 56 10.66 -0.66 -0.23
C ARG A 56 9.15 -0.74 -0.46
N ILE A 57 8.63 0.09 -1.34
CA ILE A 57 7.23 0.04 -1.75
C ILE A 57 7.17 -0.33 -3.23
N CYS A 58 6.36 -1.32 -3.58
CA CYS A 58 6.17 -1.79 -4.94
C CYS A 58 4.68 -1.73 -5.32
N TRP A 59 4.42 -1.48 -6.59
CA TRP A 59 3.08 -1.33 -7.15
C TRP A 59 2.96 -2.21 -8.39
N GLU A 60 1.94 -3.07 -8.42
CA GLU A 60 1.58 -3.84 -9.61
C GLU A 60 0.23 -3.35 -10.14
N THR A 61 0.21 -2.73 -11.31
CA THR A 61 -0.98 -2.15 -11.93
C THR A 61 -1.10 -2.60 -13.39
N ASN A 62 -2.33 -2.66 -13.90
CA ASN A 62 -2.66 -2.94 -15.30
C ASN A 62 -2.37 -1.76 -16.25
N GLY A 63 -1.79 -0.66 -15.75
CA GLY A 63 -1.43 0.52 -16.53
C GLY A 63 -2.50 1.61 -16.61
N THR A 64 -3.64 1.44 -15.93
CA THR A 64 -4.72 2.45 -15.90
C THR A 64 -4.58 3.47 -14.77
N MET A 65 -3.57 3.34 -13.91
CA MET A 65 -3.31 4.30 -12.83
C MET A 65 -3.16 5.72 -13.38
N SER A 66 -3.92 6.66 -12.80
CA SER A 66 -3.81 8.08 -13.17
C SER A 66 -2.37 8.57 -13.04
N ARG A 67 -1.94 9.36 -14.03
CA ARG A 67 -0.57 9.90 -14.11
C ARG A 67 -0.19 10.73 -12.89
N LYS A 68 -1.17 11.37 -12.22
CA LYS A 68 -0.97 12.09 -10.96
C LYS A 68 -0.49 11.14 -9.86
N TYR A 69 -1.20 10.04 -9.67
CA TYR A 69 -0.88 9.07 -8.62
C TYR A 69 0.35 8.22 -8.96
N LEU A 70 0.56 7.92 -10.25
CA LEU A 70 1.78 7.25 -10.67
C LEU A 70 3.02 8.05 -10.27
N LYS A 71 3.03 9.37 -10.50
CA LYS A 71 4.13 10.27 -10.06
C LYS A 71 4.34 10.33 -8.55
N GLU A 72 3.32 9.99 -7.77
CA GLU A 72 3.41 9.97 -6.31
C GLU A 72 3.88 8.61 -5.79
N ALA A 73 3.56 7.55 -6.53
CA ALA A 73 3.90 6.16 -6.22
C ALA A 73 5.36 5.80 -6.56
N VAL A 74 5.98 6.50 -7.53
CA VAL A 74 7.36 6.30 -8.01
C VAL A 74 8.28 7.45 -7.64
#